data_AF-A0AAE4ZBZ0-F1
#
_entry.id   AF-A0AAE4ZBZ0-F1
#
_cell.length_a   1.000
_cell.length_b   1.000
_cell.length_c   1.000
_cell.angle_alpha   90.00
_cell.angle_beta   90.00
_cell.angle_gamma   90.00
#
_symmetry.space_group_name_H-M   'P 1'
#
loop_
_entity.id
_entity.type
_entity.pdbx_description
1 polymer ?
#
loop_
_entity_poly.entity_id
_entity_poly.type
_entity_poly.pdbx_seq_one_letter_code
_entity_poly.pdbx_strand_id
1 'polypeptide(L)'
;MAPKNETRQLVRYLFFKLDPAWRRQPVDRQVDGKLELAETIRGFQARSLLRSYSTMGTRGECDFMLWQAAEELETLQALETAIFSTRMGAYLSTPYSFLAMTKRSIYEFPEELGGEERITVAPQDSKYLFLYPFVKTRAWYKLSKEQRQEMMNEHVRMGRNYPEIRINTAYSFGLDDQEFMVGFEGDDPGDFLDLVMELRESDASAYTERDTPIFTCIQMSLWDVLDSLGGASVAERARLAERDAEGFVAAATTGEIPPGGSKRVYNGADAIALFNVDGTYYAVSDRCTHGRASLSEGTVDGDGCVLNCPWHGGKFDLRSGEPAGGPVRVPVKTYRVKVEGDRILVG
;
A
#
# COMPACT_ATOMS: atom_id res chain seq x y z
N MET A 1 -3.22 14.40 -32.74
CA MET A 1 -4.52 14.20 -32.06
C MET A 1 -4.18 13.88 -30.62
N ALA A 2 -4.39 14.82 -29.69
CA ALA A 2 -4.04 14.60 -28.28
C ALA A 2 -4.89 13.43 -27.74
N PRO A 3 -4.30 12.43 -27.05
CA PRO A 3 -5.09 11.37 -26.43
C PRO A 3 -6.11 12.00 -25.46
N LYS A 4 -7.32 11.44 -25.42
CA LYS A 4 -8.35 11.76 -24.42
C LYS A 4 -7.71 11.81 -23.02
N ASN A 5 -8.11 12.78 -22.20
CA ASN A 5 -7.66 12.97 -20.80
C ASN A 5 -7.46 11.64 -20.06
N GLU A 6 -6.25 11.10 -20.07
CA GLU A 6 -5.84 10.01 -19.20
C GLU A 6 -5.63 10.64 -17.82
N THR A 7 -6.48 10.28 -16.84
CA THR A 7 -6.34 10.75 -15.47
C THR A 7 -5.07 10.14 -14.87
N ARG A 8 -4.03 10.96 -14.69
CA ARG A 8 -2.78 10.57 -14.05
C ARG A 8 -2.91 10.77 -12.55
N GLN A 9 -2.15 9.98 -11.80
CA GLN A 9 -2.06 10.11 -10.35
C GLN A 9 -0.75 10.78 -9.98
N LEU A 10 -0.83 11.76 -9.09
CA LEU A 10 0.30 12.20 -8.30
C LEU A 10 0.64 11.11 -7.30
N VAL A 11 1.93 10.80 -7.18
CA VAL A 11 2.47 9.80 -6.27
C VAL A 11 3.41 10.51 -5.31
N ARG A 12 3.24 10.29 -4.02
CA ARG A 12 4.12 10.86 -3.00
C ARG A 12 4.61 9.79 -2.02
N TYR A 13 5.91 9.80 -1.77
CA TYR A 13 6.55 9.01 -0.73
C TYR A 13 6.98 9.96 0.40
N LEU A 14 6.17 10.04 1.44
CA LEU A 14 6.37 10.97 2.55
C LEU A 14 6.95 10.23 3.75
N PHE A 15 8.14 10.61 4.19
CA PHE A 15 8.83 10.01 5.32
C PHE A 15 8.72 10.89 6.55
N PHE A 16 8.63 10.27 7.71
CA PHE A 16 8.51 10.94 9.00
C PHE A 16 9.60 10.48 9.95
N LYS A 17 10.10 11.41 10.76
CA LYS A 17 10.94 11.15 11.93
C LYS A 17 10.20 11.63 13.18
N LEU A 18 10.20 10.80 14.22
CA LEU A 18 9.61 11.12 15.51
C LEU A 18 10.67 11.69 16.45
N ASP A 19 10.38 12.85 17.05
CA ASP A 19 11.18 13.39 18.14
C ASP A 19 11.13 12.43 19.35
N PRO A 20 12.29 11.98 19.88
CA PRO A 20 12.35 11.16 21.09
C PRO A 20 11.61 11.73 22.31
N ALA A 21 11.34 13.05 22.36
CA ALA A 21 10.52 13.69 23.38
C ALA A 21 9.09 13.14 23.44
N TRP A 22 8.55 12.62 22.33
CA TRP A 22 7.24 11.97 22.31
C TRP A 22 7.17 10.78 23.28
N ARG A 23 8.20 9.93 23.29
CA ARG A 23 8.26 8.73 24.13
C ARG A 23 8.30 9.04 25.63
N ARG A 24 8.60 10.30 25.99
CA ARG A 24 8.65 10.80 27.37
C ARG A 24 7.34 11.47 27.81
N GLN A 25 6.36 11.62 26.92
CA GLN A 25 5.05 12.14 27.31
C GLN A 25 4.33 11.18 28.27
N PRO A 26 3.36 11.65 29.07
CA PRO A 26 2.48 10.76 29.82
C PRO A 26 1.80 9.71 28.93
N VAL A 27 1.63 8.49 29.44
CA VAL A 27 1.07 7.35 28.69
C VAL A 27 -0.25 7.69 28.01
N ASP A 28 -1.18 8.34 28.72
CA ASP A 28 -2.49 8.69 28.15
C ASP A 28 -2.36 9.69 26.99
N ARG A 29 -1.43 10.65 27.07
CA ARG A 29 -1.14 11.56 25.94
C ARG A 29 -0.57 10.82 24.73
N GLN A 30 0.29 9.84 24.97
CA GLN A 30 0.84 9.02 23.89
C GLN A 30 -0.27 8.22 23.19
N VAL A 31 -1.17 7.61 23.97
CA VAL A 31 -2.31 6.85 23.45
C VAL A 31 -3.22 7.77 22.63
N ASP A 32 -3.71 8.86 23.21
CA ASP A 32 -4.65 9.76 22.55
C ASP A 32 -4.07 10.37 21.28
N GLY A 33 -2.80 10.79 21.29
CA GLY A 33 -2.18 11.40 20.11
C GLY A 33 -1.90 10.40 18.99
N LYS A 34 -1.58 9.14 19.32
CA LYS A 34 -1.46 8.08 18.30
C LYS A 34 -2.83 7.74 17.69
N LEU A 35 -3.90 7.67 18.49
CA LEU A 35 -5.27 7.46 18.01
C LEU A 35 -5.72 8.59 17.08
N GLU A 36 -5.57 9.84 17.52
CA GLU A 36 -5.91 11.05 16.75
C GLU A 36 -5.16 11.07 15.40
N LEU A 37 -3.85 10.78 15.41
CA LEU A 37 -3.05 10.71 14.19
C LEU A 37 -3.54 9.62 13.24
N ALA A 38 -3.81 8.43 13.75
CA ALA A 38 -4.28 7.31 12.94
C ALA A 38 -5.64 7.60 12.31
N GLU A 39 -6.59 8.12 13.08
CA GLU A 39 -7.92 8.51 12.59
C GLU A 39 -7.83 9.62 11.54
N THR A 40 -6.98 10.62 11.78
CA THR A 40 -6.72 11.69 10.82
C THR A 40 -6.22 11.13 9.49
N ILE A 41 -5.21 10.28 9.49
CA ILE A 41 -4.66 9.66 8.28
C ILE A 41 -5.72 8.80 7.58
N ARG A 42 -6.46 7.98 8.32
CA ARG A 42 -7.51 7.11 7.76
C ARG A 42 -8.65 7.89 7.13
N GLY A 43 -8.98 9.09 7.64
CA GLY A 43 -9.99 9.97 7.05
C GLY A 43 -9.73 10.36 5.59
N PHE A 44 -8.48 10.26 5.11
CA PHE A 44 -8.11 10.56 3.72
C PHE A 44 -8.08 9.34 2.79
N GLN A 45 -8.31 8.12 3.30
CA GLN A 45 -8.28 6.88 2.50
C GLN A 45 -9.34 6.84 1.40
N ALA A 46 -10.48 7.54 1.58
CA ALA A 46 -11.53 7.61 0.56
C ALA A 46 -11.15 8.49 -0.65
N ARG A 47 -10.11 9.34 -0.52
CA ARG A 47 -9.70 10.33 -1.54
C ARG A 47 -8.35 10.03 -2.17
N SER A 48 -7.63 9.04 -1.63
CA SER A 48 -6.28 8.70 -2.07
C SER A 48 -5.93 7.26 -1.70
N LEU A 49 -5.11 6.62 -2.52
CA LEU A 49 -4.37 5.45 -2.08
C LEU A 49 -3.46 5.88 -0.93
N LEU A 50 -3.48 5.14 0.18
CA LEU A 50 -2.63 5.39 1.32
C LEU A 50 -2.13 4.08 1.92
N ARG A 51 -0.81 3.90 1.94
CA ARG A 51 -0.13 2.76 2.56
C ARG A 51 0.94 3.20 3.54
N SER A 52 1.01 2.52 4.67
CA SER A 52 1.97 2.75 5.74
C SER A 52 3.09 1.72 5.73
N TYR A 53 4.31 2.19 5.95
CA TYR A 53 5.47 1.33 6.10
C TYR A 53 6.34 1.82 7.25
N SER A 54 6.97 0.89 7.96
CA SER A 54 8.00 1.21 8.95
C SER A 54 9.38 1.23 8.30
N THR A 55 10.21 2.17 8.74
CA THR A 55 11.66 2.21 8.45
C THR A 55 12.48 2.07 9.73
N MET A 56 11.82 1.75 10.85
CA MET A 56 12.47 1.50 12.12
C MET A 56 13.51 0.38 11.97
N GLY A 57 14.77 0.69 12.30
CA GLY A 57 15.89 -0.25 12.23
C GLY A 57 16.51 -0.42 10.84
N THR A 58 15.92 0.12 9.78
CA THR A 58 16.46 0.05 8.41
C THR A 58 17.04 1.39 7.94
N ARG A 59 16.53 2.52 8.44
CA ARG A 59 17.03 3.87 8.12
C ARG A 59 17.08 4.72 9.38
N GLY A 60 18.18 5.46 9.60
CA GLY A 60 18.35 6.26 10.82
C GLY A 60 17.59 7.58 10.79
N GLU A 61 17.44 8.16 9.60
CA GLU A 61 16.89 9.49 9.37
C GLU A 61 15.35 9.53 9.34
N CYS A 62 14.68 8.38 9.21
CA CYS A 62 13.22 8.26 9.21
C CYS A 62 12.77 7.02 9.98
N ASP A 63 11.60 7.11 10.61
CA ASP A 63 11.03 6.03 11.42
C ASP A 63 9.85 5.32 10.73
N PHE A 64 9.09 6.05 9.92
CA PHE A 64 8.03 5.48 9.09
C PHE A 64 7.76 6.33 7.85
N MET A 65 6.95 5.81 6.93
CA MET A 65 6.57 6.51 5.71
C MET A 65 5.14 6.21 5.26
N LEU A 66 4.56 7.13 4.51
CA LEU A 66 3.27 7.00 3.85
C LEU A 66 3.45 7.06 2.32
N TRP A 67 3.05 6.00 1.63
CA TRP A 67 2.96 5.97 0.17
C TRP A 67 1.56 6.40 -0.21
N GLN A 68 1.47 7.49 -0.96
CA GLN A 68 0.23 8.14 -1.32
C GLN A 68 0.08 8.21 -2.84
N ALA A 69 -1.13 7.99 -3.34
CA ALA A 69 -1.48 8.35 -4.71
C ALA A 69 -2.84 9.03 -4.77
N ALA A 70 -2.92 10.18 -5.44
CA ALA A 70 -4.13 11.00 -5.56
C ALA A 70 -4.21 11.67 -6.94
N GLU A 71 -5.40 12.08 -7.35
CA GLU A 71 -5.59 12.82 -8.61
C GLU A 71 -5.26 14.31 -8.48
N GLU A 72 -5.44 14.87 -7.28
CA GLU A 72 -5.20 16.29 -6.98
C GLU A 72 -4.07 16.48 -5.97
N LEU A 73 -3.21 17.48 -6.22
CA LEU A 73 -2.06 17.78 -5.35
C LEU A 73 -2.52 18.29 -3.99
N GLU A 74 -3.61 19.04 -3.98
CA GLU A 74 -4.29 19.59 -2.82
C GLU A 74 -4.71 18.49 -1.84
N THR A 75 -5.07 17.30 -2.34
CA THR A 75 -5.38 16.15 -1.48
C THR A 75 -4.16 15.70 -0.69
N LEU A 76 -2.99 15.64 -1.34
CA LEU A 76 -1.73 15.29 -0.69
C LEU A 76 -1.33 16.38 0.32
N GLN A 77 -1.39 17.65 -0.08
CA GLN A 77 -1.06 18.78 0.78
C GLN A 77 -1.98 18.87 2.01
N ALA A 78 -3.28 18.63 1.83
CA ALA A 78 -4.27 18.67 2.91
C ALA A 78 -4.03 17.55 3.94
N LEU A 79 -3.68 16.34 3.50
CA LEU A 79 -3.34 15.24 4.41
C LEU A 79 -2.15 15.60 5.30
N GLU A 80 -1.09 16.15 4.72
CA GLU A 80 0.10 16.53 5.50
C GLU A 80 -0.22 17.66 6.49
N THR A 81 -1.01 18.66 6.08
CA THR A 81 -1.49 19.72 6.97
C THR A 81 -2.30 19.15 8.14
N ALA A 82 -3.18 18.19 7.87
CA ALA A 82 -3.98 17.53 8.88
C ALA A 82 -3.10 16.73 9.86
N ILE A 83 -2.11 15.98 9.36
CA ILE A 83 -1.14 15.25 10.19
C ILE A 83 -0.44 16.19 11.17
N PHE A 84 0.11 17.31 10.69
CA PHE A 84 0.82 18.27 11.53
C PHE A 84 -0.08 19.07 12.48
N SER A 85 -1.40 19.04 12.26
CA SER A 85 -2.38 19.64 13.18
C SER A 85 -2.74 18.73 14.36
N THR A 86 -2.32 17.46 14.35
CA THR A 86 -2.53 16.52 15.46
C THR A 86 -1.54 16.74 16.59
N ARG A 87 -1.85 16.23 17.80
CA ARG A 87 -0.96 16.32 18.96
C ARG A 87 0.38 15.64 18.73
N MET A 88 0.37 14.47 18.08
CA MET A 88 1.60 13.75 17.73
C MET A 88 2.33 14.42 16.56
N GLY A 89 1.60 15.08 15.65
CA GLY A 89 2.17 15.87 14.55
C GLY A 89 3.18 16.92 14.99
N ALA A 90 2.97 17.55 16.15
CA ALA A 90 3.93 18.49 16.74
C ALA A 90 5.31 17.90 17.08
N TYR A 91 5.43 16.56 17.09
CA TYR A 91 6.67 15.82 17.34
C TYR A 91 7.19 15.11 16.08
N LEU A 92 6.56 15.32 14.93
CA LEU A 92 7.01 14.75 13.67
C LEU A 92 7.84 15.78 12.90
N SER A 93 8.80 15.29 12.13
CA SER A 93 9.45 16.04 11.05
C SER A 93 9.47 15.21 9.77
N THR A 94 9.60 15.87 8.63
CA THR A 94 9.58 15.22 7.31
C THR A 94 10.97 15.26 6.67
N PRO A 95 11.85 14.29 6.98
CA PRO A 95 13.21 14.25 6.44
C PRO A 95 13.24 14.08 4.91
N TYR A 96 12.23 13.42 4.33
CA TYR A 96 12.10 13.22 2.90
C TYR A 96 10.63 13.29 2.46
N SER A 97 10.37 13.93 1.33
CA SER A 97 9.08 13.94 0.65
C SER A 97 9.34 13.93 -0.85
N PHE A 98 9.18 12.78 -1.50
CA PHE A 98 9.40 12.68 -2.95
C PHE A 98 8.08 12.75 -3.69
N LEU A 99 7.93 13.75 -4.56
CA LEU A 99 6.76 13.96 -5.40
C LEU A 99 7.03 13.46 -6.82
N ALA A 100 6.11 12.67 -7.36
CA ALA A 100 6.16 12.14 -8.71
C ALA A 100 4.75 12.07 -9.31
N MET A 101 4.65 11.68 -10.57
CA MET A 101 3.41 11.46 -11.28
C MET A 101 3.50 10.19 -12.14
N THR A 102 2.40 9.45 -12.23
CA THR A 102 2.29 8.31 -13.14
C THR A 102 2.33 8.79 -14.59
N LYS A 103 2.98 8.01 -15.45
CA LYS A 103 3.10 8.32 -16.88
C LYS A 103 3.39 7.04 -17.65
N ARG A 104 2.80 6.92 -18.84
CA ARG A 104 3.15 5.85 -19.77
C ARG A 104 4.64 5.94 -20.13
N SER A 105 5.29 4.77 -20.16
CA SER A 105 6.69 4.66 -20.60
C SER A 105 6.87 5.25 -22.01
N ILE A 106 7.98 5.95 -22.22
CA ILE A 106 8.40 6.43 -23.56
C ILE A 106 9.10 5.34 -24.38
N TYR A 107 9.45 4.23 -23.72
CA TYR A 107 10.04 3.04 -24.32
C TYR A 107 8.95 2.00 -24.54
N GLU A 108 9.06 1.30 -25.65
CA GLU A 108 8.11 0.29 -26.09
C GLU A 108 8.65 -1.10 -25.72
N PHE A 109 7.82 -1.91 -25.08
CA PHE A 109 8.14 -3.27 -24.68
C PHE A 109 7.01 -4.20 -25.17
N PRO A 110 7.31 -5.38 -25.78
CA PRO A 110 6.29 -6.30 -26.32
C PRO A 110 5.16 -6.71 -25.34
N GLU A 111 3.94 -6.98 -25.85
CA GLU A 111 2.72 -7.19 -25.04
C GLU A 111 2.70 -8.41 -24.10
N GLU A 112 3.55 -9.42 -24.27
CA GLU A 112 3.69 -10.55 -23.32
C GLU A 112 4.23 -10.12 -21.93
N LEU A 113 4.45 -8.81 -21.73
CA LEU A 113 5.11 -8.18 -20.60
C LEU A 113 4.16 -7.45 -19.66
N GLY A 114 2.98 -8.04 -19.41
CA GLY A 114 2.05 -7.54 -18.40
C GLY A 114 1.87 -6.04 -18.50
N GLY A 115 1.55 -5.57 -19.71
CA GLY A 115 1.36 -4.17 -20.06
C GLY A 115 0.15 -3.58 -19.35
N GLU A 116 0.17 -3.55 -18.03
CA GLU A 116 -0.72 -2.68 -17.27
C GLU A 116 -0.28 -1.26 -17.59
N GLU A 117 -1.17 -0.50 -18.21
CA GLU A 117 -1.01 0.92 -18.41
C GLU A 117 -0.71 1.54 -17.02
N ARG A 118 0.57 1.88 -16.77
CA ARG A 118 1.08 2.40 -15.47
C ARG A 118 0.63 3.84 -15.19
N ILE A 119 -0.63 4.14 -15.50
CA ILE A 119 -1.28 5.43 -15.31
C ILE A 119 -1.91 5.47 -13.91
N THR A 120 -2.21 4.30 -13.32
CA THR A 120 -2.71 4.13 -11.96
C THR A 120 -1.72 3.31 -11.13
N VAL A 121 -1.50 3.72 -9.88
CA VAL A 121 -0.69 2.97 -8.93
C VAL A 121 -1.49 1.77 -8.41
N ALA A 122 -0.93 0.57 -8.58
CA ALA A 122 -1.54 -0.69 -8.11
C ALA A 122 -0.50 -1.48 -7.27
N PRO A 123 -0.49 -1.27 -5.93
CA PRO A 123 0.44 -1.96 -5.04
C PRO A 123 0.15 -3.45 -4.91
N GLN A 124 1.15 -4.22 -4.51
CA GLN A 124 1.12 -5.69 -4.52
C GLN A 124 1.03 -6.37 -3.15
N ASP A 125 0.85 -5.62 -2.07
CA ASP A 125 0.77 -6.19 -0.70
C ASP A 125 1.96 -7.09 -0.36
N SER A 126 3.13 -6.82 -0.95
CA SER A 126 4.37 -7.47 -0.59
C SER A 126 4.88 -6.95 0.75
N LYS A 127 5.64 -7.77 1.46
CA LYS A 127 6.16 -7.46 2.79
C LYS A 127 7.12 -6.28 2.78
N TYR A 128 7.91 -6.12 1.72
CA TYR A 128 8.91 -5.06 1.61
C TYR A 128 8.64 -4.14 0.43
N LEU A 129 8.98 -2.87 0.63
CA LEU A 129 9.03 -1.85 -0.40
C LEU A 129 10.42 -1.22 -0.38
N PHE A 130 11.13 -1.29 -1.50
CA PHE A 130 12.42 -0.65 -1.70
C PHE A 130 12.23 0.61 -2.55
N LEU A 131 12.76 1.75 -2.10
CA LEU A 131 12.54 3.04 -2.77
C LEU A 131 13.86 3.78 -2.92
N TYR A 132 14.04 4.43 -4.06
CA TYR A 132 15.09 5.42 -4.23
C TYR A 132 14.75 6.45 -5.32
N PRO A 133 15.18 7.72 -5.14
CA PRO A 133 15.15 8.72 -6.20
C PRO A 133 16.23 8.38 -7.23
N PHE A 134 15.92 8.59 -8.51
CA PHE A 134 16.83 8.27 -9.59
C PHE A 134 17.00 9.47 -10.54
N VAL A 135 18.25 9.76 -10.89
CA VAL A 135 18.66 10.85 -11.77
C VAL A 135 19.64 10.30 -12.80
N LYS A 136 19.39 10.57 -14.08
CA LYS A 136 20.30 10.27 -15.18
C LYS A 136 21.24 11.45 -15.43
N THR A 137 22.45 11.14 -15.89
CA THR A 137 23.38 12.16 -16.37
C THR A 137 22.82 12.86 -17.62
N ARG A 138 23.24 14.11 -17.85
CA ARG A 138 22.86 14.85 -19.08
C ARG A 138 23.30 14.16 -20.38
N ALA A 139 24.32 13.31 -20.34
CA ALA A 139 24.77 12.54 -21.50
C ALA A 139 23.69 11.56 -22.00
N TRP A 140 22.86 11.01 -21.09
CA TRP A 140 21.73 10.14 -21.44
C TRP A 140 20.78 10.80 -22.44
N TYR A 141 20.44 12.07 -22.18
CA TYR A 141 19.48 12.82 -23.00
C TYR A 141 20.05 13.28 -24.35
N LYS A 142 21.35 13.14 -24.58
CA LYS A 142 21.99 13.39 -25.88
C LYS A 142 21.97 12.16 -26.79
N LEU A 143 21.70 10.97 -26.24
CA LEU A 143 21.55 9.73 -27.01
C LEU A 143 20.25 9.73 -27.81
N SER A 144 20.28 9.05 -28.96
CA SER A 144 19.08 8.85 -29.77
C SER A 144 18.03 8.01 -29.02
N LYS A 145 16.76 8.03 -29.47
CA LYS A 145 15.71 7.20 -28.85
C LYS A 145 16.07 5.71 -28.99
N GLU A 146 16.65 5.34 -30.13
CA GLU A 146 17.02 3.97 -30.48
C GLU A 146 18.12 3.44 -29.55
N GLN A 147 19.17 4.22 -29.33
CA GLN A 147 20.25 3.87 -28.40
C GLN A 147 19.70 3.66 -26.98
N ARG A 148 18.86 4.59 -26.50
CA ARG A 148 18.23 4.45 -25.18
C ARG A 148 17.29 3.24 -25.12
N GLN A 149 16.53 2.97 -26.18
CA GLN A 149 15.63 1.82 -26.26
C GLN A 149 16.39 0.50 -26.18
N GLU A 150 17.53 0.37 -26.85
CA GLU A 150 18.37 -0.83 -26.81
C GLU A 150 18.87 -1.11 -25.38
N MET A 151 19.43 -0.10 -24.73
CA MET A 151 19.90 -0.20 -23.35
C MET A 151 18.75 -0.50 -22.36
N MET A 152 17.56 0.07 -22.59
CA MET A 152 16.39 -0.25 -21.79
C MET A 152 15.85 -1.67 -22.04
N ASN A 153 15.99 -2.20 -23.25
CA ASN A 153 15.63 -3.60 -23.55
C ASN A 153 16.54 -4.57 -22.78
N GLU A 154 17.85 -4.29 -22.71
CA GLU A 154 18.79 -5.03 -21.87
C GLU A 154 18.40 -4.95 -20.39
N HIS A 155 18.22 -3.73 -19.86
CA HIS A 155 17.84 -3.50 -18.46
C HIS A 155 16.55 -4.24 -18.06
N VAL A 156 15.53 -4.19 -18.92
CA VAL A 156 14.27 -4.92 -18.68
C VAL A 156 14.47 -6.43 -18.75
N ARG A 157 15.35 -6.93 -19.61
CA ARG A 157 15.65 -8.37 -19.71
C ARG A 157 16.31 -8.88 -18.42
N MET A 158 17.28 -8.15 -17.87
CA MET A 158 17.89 -8.47 -16.58
C MET A 158 16.84 -8.47 -15.46
N GLY A 159 15.98 -7.45 -15.40
CA GLY A 159 14.92 -7.38 -14.40
C GLY A 159 13.94 -8.57 -14.43
N ARG A 160 13.74 -9.23 -15.58
CA ARG A 160 12.87 -10.41 -15.70
C ARG A 160 13.43 -11.66 -15.03
N ASN A 161 14.72 -11.69 -14.72
CA ASN A 161 15.30 -12.78 -13.95
C ASN A 161 14.77 -12.82 -12.50
N TYR A 162 14.07 -11.75 -12.06
CA TYR A 162 13.52 -11.59 -10.71
C TYR A 162 11.99 -11.33 -10.78
N PRO A 163 11.18 -12.32 -11.20
CA PRO A 163 9.74 -12.15 -11.43
C PRO A 163 8.93 -11.84 -10.15
N GLU A 164 9.47 -12.17 -8.98
CA GLU A 164 8.85 -11.89 -7.68
C GLU A 164 8.95 -10.41 -7.26
N ILE A 165 9.81 -9.62 -7.95
CA ILE A 165 9.98 -8.20 -7.69
C ILE A 165 9.14 -7.38 -8.67
N ARG A 166 8.13 -6.67 -8.15
CA ARG A 166 7.33 -5.75 -8.97
C ARG A 166 7.89 -4.34 -8.88
N ILE A 167 8.16 -3.76 -10.04
CA ILE A 167 8.58 -2.37 -10.17
C ILE A 167 7.37 -1.42 -10.29
N ASN A 168 7.42 -0.33 -9.54
CA ASN A 168 6.53 0.83 -9.61
C ASN A 168 7.38 2.08 -9.91
N THR A 169 7.32 2.57 -11.14
CA THR A 169 8.10 3.76 -11.56
C THR A 169 7.17 4.94 -11.76
N ALA A 170 7.50 6.07 -11.14
CA ALA A 170 6.85 7.36 -11.35
C ALA A 170 7.87 8.43 -11.76
N TYR A 171 7.40 9.52 -12.38
CA TYR A 171 8.23 10.54 -13.01
C TYR A 171 8.13 11.86 -12.24
N SER A 172 9.26 12.53 -12.03
CA SER A 172 9.37 13.74 -11.21
C SER A 172 9.87 14.97 -11.98
N PHE A 173 10.06 14.86 -13.30
CA PHE A 173 10.52 15.98 -14.16
C PHE A 173 9.71 17.27 -13.95
N GLY A 174 10.37 18.29 -13.39
CA GLY A 174 9.76 19.60 -13.13
C GLY A 174 8.84 19.65 -11.91
N LEU A 175 8.65 18.53 -11.21
CA LEU A 175 7.87 18.43 -9.97
C LEU A 175 8.76 18.38 -8.73
N ASP A 176 9.96 17.81 -8.85
CA ASP A 176 10.89 17.58 -7.74
C ASP A 176 12.35 17.42 -8.25
N ASP A 177 13.31 17.24 -7.33
CA ASP A 177 14.74 17.20 -7.62
C ASP A 177 15.21 15.94 -8.35
N GLN A 178 14.49 14.84 -8.24
CA GLN A 178 14.75 13.60 -8.98
C GLN A 178 14.03 13.57 -10.32
N GLU A 179 14.50 12.73 -11.23
CA GLU A 179 13.84 12.52 -12.52
C GLU A 179 12.80 11.40 -12.43
N PHE A 180 13.11 10.38 -11.64
CA PHE A 180 12.23 9.25 -11.39
C PHE A 180 12.20 8.93 -9.90
N MET A 181 11.04 8.48 -9.44
CA MET A 181 10.93 7.70 -8.22
C MET A 181 10.73 6.25 -8.61
N VAL A 182 11.65 5.39 -8.17
CA VAL A 182 11.59 3.96 -8.45
C VAL A 182 11.30 3.22 -7.15
N GLY A 183 10.18 2.51 -7.14
CA GLY A 183 9.77 1.62 -6.06
C GLY A 183 9.77 0.17 -6.52
N PHE A 184 10.18 -0.73 -5.64
CA PHE A 184 10.17 -2.18 -5.88
C PHE A 184 9.46 -2.86 -4.70
N GLU A 185 8.44 -3.64 -5.01
CA GLU A 185 7.73 -4.46 -4.03
C GLU A 185 8.23 -5.91 -4.14
N GLY A 186 8.50 -6.55 -3.00
CA GLY A 186 8.95 -7.94 -2.94
C GLY A 186 8.88 -8.51 -1.54
N ASP A 187 8.96 -9.83 -1.42
CA ASP A 187 8.85 -10.55 -0.15
C ASP A 187 10.19 -11.05 0.42
N ASP A 188 11.28 -10.93 -0.36
CA ASP A 188 12.65 -11.23 0.05
C ASP A 188 13.61 -10.07 -0.30
N PRO A 189 14.29 -9.45 0.69
CA PRO A 189 15.33 -8.46 0.44
C PRO A 189 16.57 -9.00 -0.27
N GLY A 190 16.84 -10.31 -0.19
CA GLY A 190 17.94 -10.96 -0.89
C GLY A 190 17.78 -10.85 -2.40
N ASP A 191 16.59 -11.17 -2.92
CA ASP A 191 16.28 -11.06 -4.35
C ASP A 191 16.47 -9.64 -4.87
N PHE A 192 16.07 -8.63 -4.08
CA PHE A 192 16.23 -7.23 -4.48
C PHE A 192 17.70 -6.80 -4.47
N LEU A 193 18.49 -7.29 -3.52
CA LEU A 193 19.93 -7.06 -3.49
C LEU A 193 20.59 -7.63 -4.76
N ASP A 194 20.30 -8.87 -5.11
CA ASP A 194 20.85 -9.54 -6.28
C ASP A 194 20.42 -8.85 -7.59
N LEU A 195 19.14 -8.48 -7.69
CA LEU A 195 18.62 -7.69 -8.81
C LEU A 195 19.41 -6.39 -9.01
N VAL A 196 19.59 -5.59 -7.96
CA VAL A 196 20.29 -4.31 -8.07
C VAL A 196 21.77 -4.52 -8.36
N MET A 197 22.40 -5.58 -7.86
CA MET A 197 23.77 -5.95 -8.21
C MET A 197 23.90 -6.24 -9.71
N GLU A 198 23.00 -7.06 -10.27
CA GLU A 198 23.01 -7.38 -11.71
C GLU A 198 22.72 -6.14 -12.57
N LEU A 199 21.73 -5.31 -12.18
CA LEU A 199 21.39 -4.09 -12.92
C LEU A 199 22.54 -3.08 -12.98
N ARG A 200 23.47 -3.10 -12.01
CA ARG A 200 24.65 -2.22 -12.02
C ARG A 200 25.62 -2.53 -13.16
N GLU A 201 25.58 -3.75 -13.69
CA GLU A 201 26.42 -4.18 -14.82
C GLU A 201 25.85 -3.76 -16.18
N SER A 202 24.58 -3.36 -16.26
CA SER A 202 23.95 -2.92 -17.50
C SER A 202 24.60 -1.67 -18.11
N ASP A 203 24.59 -1.54 -19.43
CA ASP A 203 25.11 -0.34 -20.10
C ASP A 203 24.39 0.94 -19.64
N ALA A 204 23.10 0.83 -19.30
CA ALA A 204 22.28 1.93 -18.81
C ALA A 204 22.78 2.50 -17.47
N SER A 205 23.49 1.69 -16.68
CA SER A 205 24.06 2.04 -15.37
C SER A 205 25.14 3.11 -15.49
N ALA A 206 25.90 3.15 -16.60
CA ALA A 206 26.93 4.16 -16.87
C ALA A 206 26.38 5.60 -16.93
N TYR A 207 25.06 5.76 -17.05
CA TYR A 207 24.37 7.05 -17.11
C TYR A 207 23.64 7.41 -15.82
N THR A 208 23.86 6.69 -14.72
CA THR A 208 23.28 7.02 -13.41
C THR A 208 24.08 8.14 -12.75
N GLU A 209 23.43 9.25 -12.44
CA GLU A 209 24.03 10.37 -11.68
C GLU A 209 23.77 10.22 -10.18
N ARG A 210 22.54 9.83 -9.81
CA ARG A 210 22.14 9.60 -8.42
C ARG A 210 21.04 8.55 -8.35
N ASP A 211 21.23 7.55 -7.50
CA ASP A 211 20.28 6.49 -7.16
C ASP A 211 20.15 6.30 -5.63
N THR A 212 20.52 7.34 -4.87
CA THR A 212 20.51 7.37 -3.40
C THR A 212 19.80 8.64 -2.90
N PRO A 213 19.26 8.64 -1.67
CA PRO A 213 19.24 7.55 -0.68
C PRO A 213 18.31 6.38 -1.05
N ILE A 214 18.72 5.16 -0.68
CA ILE A 214 17.87 3.96 -0.78
C ILE A 214 17.16 3.73 0.57
N PHE A 215 15.88 3.41 0.50
CA PHE A 215 15.02 3.07 1.64
C PHE A 215 14.55 1.63 1.51
N THR A 216 14.71 0.85 2.58
CA THR A 216 14.09 -0.46 2.75
C THR A 216 12.97 -0.32 3.77
N CYS A 217 11.74 -0.47 3.31
CA CYS A 217 10.54 -0.24 4.10
C CYS A 217 9.82 -1.56 4.35
N ILE A 218 9.31 -1.76 5.56
CA ILE A 218 8.53 -2.95 5.96
C ILE A 218 7.06 -2.57 5.96
N GLN A 219 6.24 -3.29 5.19
CA GLN A 219 4.80 -3.07 5.14
C GLN A 219 4.19 -3.44 6.49
N MET A 220 3.37 -2.54 7.02
CA MET A 220 2.68 -2.72 8.30
C MET A 220 1.34 -1.99 8.24
N SER A 221 0.38 -2.43 9.07
CA SER A 221 -0.81 -1.61 9.32
C SER A 221 -0.40 -0.28 9.96
N LEU A 222 -1.22 0.77 9.79
CA LEU A 222 -0.91 2.08 10.38
C LEU A 222 -0.76 1.99 11.90
N TRP A 223 -1.56 1.16 12.55
CA TRP A 223 -1.51 0.93 13.98
C TRP A 223 -0.19 0.30 14.42
N ASP A 224 0.24 -0.74 13.70
CA ASP A 224 1.50 -1.42 14.02
C ASP A 224 2.72 -0.53 13.72
N VAL A 225 2.63 0.32 12.69
CA VAL A 225 3.63 1.37 12.45
C VAL A 225 3.74 2.27 13.67
N LEU A 226 2.62 2.85 14.15
CA LEU A 226 2.62 3.77 15.29
C LEU A 226 3.11 3.11 16.59
N ASP A 227 2.86 1.82 16.76
CA ASP A 227 3.40 1.05 17.88
C ASP A 227 4.90 0.79 17.76
N SER A 228 5.39 0.52 16.55
CA SER A 228 6.83 0.32 16.30
C SER A 228 7.67 1.57 16.63
N LEU A 229 7.06 2.77 16.67
CA LEU A 229 7.73 4.02 17.05
C LEU A 229 8.11 4.07 18.55
N GLY A 230 7.66 3.10 19.34
CA GLY A 230 7.86 3.01 20.78
C GLY A 230 6.84 3.82 21.58
N GLY A 231 7.00 3.80 22.91
CA GLY A 231 6.04 4.41 23.83
C GLY A 231 4.84 3.50 24.11
N ALA A 232 3.71 4.08 24.53
CA ALA A 232 2.48 3.35 24.80
C ALA A 232 1.95 2.70 23.51
N SER A 233 1.60 1.41 23.58
CA SER A 233 0.94 0.71 22.50
C SER A 233 -0.51 1.20 22.39
N VAL A 234 -0.89 1.60 21.17
CA VAL A 234 -2.29 1.78 20.80
C VAL A 234 -2.82 0.61 20.01
N ALA A 235 -1.99 -0.24 19.39
CA ALA A 235 -2.50 -1.43 18.73
C ALA A 235 -3.13 -2.36 19.77
N GLU A 236 -2.59 -2.49 20.98
CA GLU A 236 -3.20 -3.31 22.02
C GLU A 236 -4.43 -2.64 22.63
N ARG A 237 -4.53 -1.30 22.75
CA ARG A 237 -5.77 -0.63 23.18
C ARG A 237 -6.85 -0.57 22.09
N ALA A 238 -6.48 -0.41 20.83
CA ALA A 238 -7.36 -0.62 19.69
C ALA A 238 -7.82 -2.08 19.70
N ARG A 239 -6.88 -3.04 19.73
CA ARG A 239 -7.17 -4.49 19.81
C ARG A 239 -7.87 -4.93 21.10
N LEU A 240 -7.77 -4.27 22.26
CA LEU A 240 -8.41 -4.64 23.54
C LEU A 240 -9.71 -3.88 23.80
N ALA A 241 -9.85 -2.66 23.30
CA ALA A 241 -11.17 -2.07 23.10
C ALA A 241 -11.97 -2.89 22.08
N GLU A 242 -11.27 -3.67 21.26
CA GLU A 242 -11.84 -4.54 20.26
C GLU A 242 -12.01 -6.00 20.70
N ARG A 243 -11.04 -6.69 21.33
CA ARG A 243 -11.03 -8.16 21.56
C ARG A 243 -11.60 -8.60 22.91
N ASP A 244 -12.70 -9.35 22.87
CA ASP A 244 -13.20 -10.08 24.04
C ASP A 244 -12.25 -11.23 24.47
N ALA A 245 -12.55 -11.88 25.61
CA ALA A 245 -11.78 -13.01 26.13
C ALA A 245 -11.75 -14.24 25.17
N GLU A 246 -12.57 -14.23 24.13
CA GLU A 246 -12.67 -15.28 23.10
C GLU A 246 -12.00 -14.88 21.78
N GLY A 247 -11.40 -13.68 21.71
CA GLY A 247 -10.63 -13.18 20.58
C GLY A 247 -11.38 -12.34 19.54
N PHE A 248 -12.62 -11.89 19.80
CA PHE A 248 -13.46 -11.15 18.85
C PHE A 248 -13.28 -9.65 18.90
N VAL A 249 -12.88 -9.02 17.79
CA VAL A 249 -12.73 -7.57 17.55
C VAL A 249 -14.04 -6.89 17.14
N ALA A 250 -14.49 -5.83 17.83
CA ALA A 250 -15.53 -4.93 17.30
C ALA A 250 -15.08 -4.29 15.97
N ALA A 251 -15.69 -4.69 14.85
CA ALA A 251 -15.19 -4.43 13.50
C ALA A 251 -16.02 -3.41 12.71
N ALA A 252 -17.33 -3.34 12.98
CA ALA A 252 -18.28 -2.43 12.34
C ALA A 252 -19.58 -2.36 13.17
N THR A 253 -20.48 -1.46 12.79
CA THR A 253 -21.87 -1.44 13.26
C THR A 253 -22.83 -1.98 12.19
N THR A 254 -24.01 -2.45 12.61
CA THR A 254 -25.04 -2.97 11.71
C THR A 254 -25.59 -1.92 10.73
N GLY A 255 -25.53 -0.63 11.08
CA GLY A 255 -25.92 0.46 10.19
C GLY A 255 -24.91 0.76 9.08
N GLU A 256 -23.64 0.40 9.27
CA GLU A 256 -22.59 0.62 8.27
C GLU A 256 -22.61 -0.43 7.15
N ILE A 257 -23.21 -1.60 7.40
CA ILE A 257 -23.27 -2.71 6.47
C ILE A 257 -24.72 -3.20 6.40
N PRO A 258 -25.63 -2.47 5.72
CA PRO A 258 -27.01 -2.91 5.54
C PRO A 258 -27.08 -4.23 4.76
N PRO A 259 -28.22 -4.95 4.76
CA PRO A 259 -28.39 -6.17 3.97
C PRO A 259 -27.98 -5.99 2.50
N GLY A 260 -27.16 -6.90 1.99
CA GLY A 260 -26.53 -6.83 0.67
C GLY A 260 -25.22 -6.03 0.62
N GLY A 261 -24.84 -5.37 1.71
CA GLY A 261 -23.63 -4.57 1.82
C GLY A 261 -22.39 -5.37 2.21
N SER A 262 -21.24 -4.77 1.97
CA SER A 262 -19.93 -5.28 2.38
C SER A 262 -19.03 -4.15 2.88
N LYS A 263 -18.03 -4.50 3.69
CA LYS A 263 -17.02 -3.57 4.17
C LYS A 263 -15.72 -4.30 4.47
N ARG A 264 -14.59 -3.66 4.16
CA ARG A 264 -13.29 -4.08 4.67
C ARG A 264 -13.13 -3.66 6.12
N VAL A 265 -12.84 -4.64 6.97
CA VAL A 265 -12.54 -4.47 8.39
C VAL A 265 -11.20 -5.11 8.71
N TYR A 266 -10.73 -4.94 9.95
CA TYR A 266 -9.42 -5.43 10.37
C TYR A 266 -9.52 -6.17 11.70
N ASN A 267 -8.75 -7.26 11.83
CA ASN A 267 -8.57 -7.97 13.08
C ASN A 267 -7.06 -8.15 13.35
N GLY A 268 -6.40 -7.13 13.91
CA GLY A 268 -4.94 -7.09 13.96
C GLY A 268 -4.34 -6.78 12.58
N ALA A 269 -3.40 -7.61 12.11
CA ALA A 269 -2.80 -7.46 10.78
C ALA A 269 -3.67 -8.03 9.65
N ASP A 270 -4.71 -8.80 9.99
CA ASP A 270 -5.58 -9.44 9.01
C ASP A 270 -6.58 -8.41 8.44
N ALA A 271 -6.53 -8.19 7.13
CA ALA A 271 -7.59 -7.51 6.38
C ALA A 271 -8.72 -8.50 6.10
N ILE A 272 -9.96 -8.11 6.42
CA ILE A 272 -11.13 -8.98 6.40
C ILE A 272 -12.25 -8.34 5.58
N ALA A 273 -12.82 -9.09 4.64
CA ALA A 273 -14.05 -8.73 3.95
C ALA A 273 -15.25 -9.20 4.77
N LEU A 274 -16.04 -8.25 5.28
CA LEU A 274 -17.25 -8.50 6.05
C LEU A 274 -18.46 -8.23 5.15
N PHE A 275 -19.36 -9.20 5.03
CA PHE A 275 -20.57 -9.14 4.21
C PHE A 275 -21.81 -9.27 5.07
N ASN A 276 -22.87 -8.55 4.72
CA ASN A 276 -24.21 -8.77 5.25
C ASN A 276 -25.08 -9.42 4.18
N VAL A 277 -25.37 -10.71 4.35
CA VAL A 277 -26.27 -11.48 3.47
C VAL A 277 -27.59 -11.67 4.19
N ASP A 278 -28.60 -10.90 3.79
CA ASP A 278 -29.96 -10.93 4.34
C ASP A 278 -30.03 -10.85 5.88
N GLY A 279 -29.17 -10.03 6.48
CA GLY A 279 -29.08 -9.83 7.93
C GLY A 279 -28.09 -10.75 8.65
N THR A 280 -27.50 -11.72 7.94
CA THR A 280 -26.47 -12.61 8.48
C THR A 280 -25.08 -12.16 8.03
N TYR A 281 -24.14 -12.03 8.98
CA TYR A 281 -22.80 -11.54 8.69
C TYR A 281 -21.80 -12.66 8.47
N TYR A 282 -20.99 -12.52 7.42
CA TYR A 282 -19.92 -13.45 7.07
C TYR A 282 -18.61 -12.69 6.89
N ALA A 283 -17.51 -13.28 7.37
CA ALA A 283 -16.20 -12.67 7.32
C ALA A 283 -15.18 -13.63 6.71
N VAL A 284 -14.49 -13.17 5.67
CA VAL A 284 -13.41 -13.89 4.99
C VAL A 284 -12.18 -12.99 4.84
N SER A 285 -11.02 -13.56 4.56
CA SER A 285 -9.81 -12.79 4.19
C SER A 285 -10.16 -11.84 3.07
N ASP A 286 -9.82 -10.55 3.22
CA ASP A 286 -10.09 -9.58 2.16
C ASP A 286 -9.23 -9.81 0.92
N ARG A 287 -8.14 -10.57 1.03
CA ARG A 287 -7.30 -10.92 -0.12
C ARG A 287 -7.79 -12.21 -0.77
N CYS A 288 -8.09 -12.14 -2.06
CA CYS A 288 -8.38 -13.31 -2.88
C CYS A 288 -7.15 -14.26 -2.95
N THR A 289 -7.40 -15.55 -2.97
CA THR A 289 -6.34 -16.58 -3.03
C THR A 289 -5.87 -16.89 -4.45
N HIS A 290 -6.61 -16.45 -5.46
CA HIS A 290 -6.20 -16.56 -6.87
C HIS A 290 -5.38 -15.34 -7.35
N GLY A 291 -5.60 -14.16 -6.77
CA GLY A 291 -4.95 -12.92 -7.16
C GLY A 291 -5.19 -11.83 -6.11
N ARG A 292 -4.69 -10.62 -6.32
CA ARG A 292 -4.68 -9.57 -5.27
C ARG A 292 -5.98 -8.77 -5.12
N ALA A 293 -7.11 -9.34 -5.53
CA ALA A 293 -8.40 -8.66 -5.43
C ALA A 293 -8.79 -8.44 -3.97
N SER A 294 -9.31 -7.25 -3.66
CA SER A 294 -10.04 -6.99 -2.43
C SER A 294 -11.42 -7.63 -2.55
N LEU A 295 -11.68 -8.63 -1.73
CA LEU A 295 -12.90 -9.41 -1.75
C LEU A 295 -14.09 -8.60 -1.27
N SER A 296 -13.90 -7.64 -0.36
CA SER A 296 -14.98 -6.73 0.08
C SER A 296 -15.54 -5.85 -1.04
N GLU A 297 -14.84 -5.69 -2.16
CA GLU A 297 -15.33 -5.01 -3.36
C GLU A 297 -16.10 -5.96 -4.31
N GLY A 298 -16.17 -7.26 -3.99
CA GLY A 298 -16.90 -8.26 -4.74
C GLY A 298 -18.41 -8.24 -4.50
N THR A 299 -19.15 -9.00 -5.31
CA THR A 299 -20.61 -9.12 -5.21
C THR A 299 -21.01 -10.49 -4.67
N VAL A 300 -22.11 -10.58 -3.94
CA VAL A 300 -22.66 -11.86 -3.48
C VAL A 300 -23.85 -12.25 -4.37
N ASP A 301 -23.83 -13.46 -4.92
CA ASP A 301 -24.94 -13.98 -5.72
C ASP A 301 -26.20 -14.12 -4.85
N GLY A 302 -27.36 -13.71 -5.39
CA GLY A 302 -28.61 -13.50 -4.66
C GLY A 302 -29.26 -14.76 -4.04
N ASP A 303 -28.74 -15.95 -4.31
CA ASP A 303 -29.28 -17.24 -3.82
C ASP A 303 -28.49 -17.88 -2.67
N GLY A 304 -27.40 -17.26 -2.17
CA GLY A 304 -26.87 -17.65 -0.86
C GLY A 304 -25.36 -17.79 -0.72
N CYS A 305 -24.75 -16.72 -0.20
CA CYS A 305 -23.41 -16.75 0.38
C CYS A 305 -22.28 -17.09 -0.60
N VAL A 306 -22.48 -16.98 -1.91
CA VAL A 306 -21.41 -17.14 -2.90
C VAL A 306 -20.88 -15.77 -3.29
N LEU A 307 -19.68 -15.45 -2.84
CA LEU A 307 -18.94 -14.25 -3.21
C LEU A 307 -18.30 -14.42 -4.57
N ASN A 308 -18.54 -13.48 -5.48
CA ASN A 308 -17.80 -13.29 -6.71
C ASN A 308 -16.68 -12.27 -6.49
N CYS A 309 -15.45 -12.73 -6.66
CA CYS A 309 -14.27 -11.86 -6.72
C CYS A 309 -14.44 -10.84 -7.86
N PRO A 310 -14.19 -9.53 -7.61
CA PRO A 310 -14.45 -8.47 -8.58
C PRO A 310 -13.50 -8.47 -9.79
N TRP A 311 -12.46 -9.30 -9.76
CA TRP A 311 -11.45 -9.36 -10.82
C TRP A 311 -11.75 -10.48 -11.82
N HIS A 312 -11.19 -11.67 -11.59
CA HIS A 312 -11.27 -12.79 -12.54
C HIS A 312 -12.51 -13.66 -12.34
N GLY A 313 -13.51 -13.19 -11.58
CA GLY A 313 -14.78 -13.88 -11.35
C GLY A 313 -14.68 -15.14 -10.48
N GLY A 314 -13.57 -15.35 -9.79
CA GLY A 314 -13.40 -16.47 -8.86
C GLY A 314 -14.45 -16.44 -7.75
N LYS A 315 -15.09 -17.57 -7.48
CA LYS A 315 -16.19 -17.64 -6.52
C LYS A 315 -15.79 -18.36 -5.25
N PHE A 316 -16.23 -17.83 -4.10
CA PHE A 316 -16.02 -18.43 -2.79
C PHE A 316 -17.34 -18.59 -2.07
N ASP A 317 -17.52 -19.71 -1.36
CA ASP A 317 -18.58 -19.83 -0.36
C ASP A 317 -18.15 -19.04 0.90
N LEU A 318 -18.92 -18.01 1.28
CA LEU A 318 -18.63 -17.14 2.43
C LEU A 318 -18.70 -17.87 3.78
N ARG A 319 -19.35 -19.04 3.85
CA ARG A 319 -19.51 -19.80 5.10
C ARG A 319 -18.26 -20.62 5.41
N SER A 320 -17.67 -21.21 4.38
CA SER A 320 -16.52 -22.12 4.51
C SER A 320 -15.21 -21.53 3.99
N GLY A 321 -15.28 -20.51 3.13
CA GLY A 321 -14.15 -19.97 2.38
C GLY A 321 -13.75 -20.81 1.16
N GLU A 322 -14.43 -21.93 0.92
CA GLU A 322 -14.07 -22.88 -0.14
C GLU A 322 -14.34 -22.32 -1.55
N PRO A 323 -13.52 -22.67 -2.56
CA PRO A 323 -13.80 -22.36 -3.96
C PRO A 323 -15.15 -22.91 -4.41
N ALA A 324 -16.03 -22.02 -4.90
CA ALA A 324 -17.34 -22.35 -5.45
C ALA A 324 -17.40 -22.21 -6.99
N GLY A 325 -16.35 -21.66 -7.60
CA GLY A 325 -16.28 -21.42 -9.04
C GLY A 325 -14.91 -20.85 -9.43
N GLY A 326 -14.36 -21.33 -10.55
CA GLY A 326 -13.02 -20.96 -10.99
C GLY A 326 -12.86 -19.45 -11.27
N PRO A 327 -11.61 -18.94 -11.32
CA PRO A 327 -10.35 -19.69 -11.36
C PRO A 327 -9.71 -20.03 -10.00
N VAL A 328 -10.38 -19.70 -8.88
CA VAL A 328 -9.86 -19.96 -7.52
C VAL A 328 -9.76 -21.45 -7.20
N ARG A 329 -8.69 -21.85 -6.50
CA ARG A 329 -8.41 -23.26 -6.13
C ARG A 329 -8.03 -23.44 -4.66
N VAL A 330 -7.70 -22.36 -3.96
CA VAL A 330 -7.28 -22.37 -2.56
C VAL A 330 -8.37 -21.67 -1.74
N PRO A 331 -8.82 -22.24 -0.61
CA PRO A 331 -9.82 -21.60 0.23
C PRO A 331 -9.33 -20.29 0.84
N VAL A 332 -10.22 -19.30 0.96
CA VAL A 332 -9.94 -18.09 1.74
C VAL A 332 -10.16 -18.37 3.22
N LYS A 333 -9.33 -17.78 4.08
CA LYS A 333 -9.51 -17.87 5.54
C LYS A 333 -10.86 -17.27 5.93
N THR A 334 -11.65 -17.98 6.73
CA THR A 334 -12.88 -17.46 7.35
C THR A 334 -12.61 -16.98 8.77
N TYR A 335 -13.46 -16.08 9.25
CA TYR A 335 -13.41 -15.53 10.60
C TYR A 335 -14.75 -15.69 11.27
N ARG A 336 -14.74 -15.85 12.61
CA ARG A 336 -15.99 -15.96 13.37
C ARG A 336 -16.62 -14.58 13.45
N VAL A 337 -17.95 -14.49 13.33
CA VAL A 337 -18.67 -13.23 13.47
C VAL A 337 -19.71 -13.35 14.59
N LYS A 338 -19.79 -12.33 15.44
CA LYS A 338 -20.82 -12.14 16.46
C LYS A 338 -21.49 -10.79 16.26
N VAL A 339 -22.75 -10.68 16.66
CA VAL A 339 -23.47 -9.39 16.71
C VAL A 339 -23.98 -9.18 18.12
N GLU A 340 -23.60 -8.05 18.72
CA GLU A 340 -24.01 -7.65 20.06
C GLU A 340 -24.62 -6.25 20.01
N GLY A 341 -25.95 -6.18 20.06
CA GLY A 341 -26.67 -4.93 19.86
C GLY A 341 -26.47 -4.38 18.44
N ASP A 342 -25.87 -3.21 18.33
CA ASP A 342 -25.53 -2.56 17.06
C ASP A 342 -24.11 -2.88 16.57
N ARG A 343 -23.32 -3.64 17.33
CA ARG A 343 -21.91 -3.93 17.01
C ARG A 343 -21.77 -5.30 16.35
N ILE A 344 -20.93 -5.35 15.32
CA ILE A 344 -20.48 -6.57 14.66
C ILE A 344 -19.05 -6.83 15.11
N LEU A 345 -18.80 -8.00 15.72
CA LEU A 345 -17.49 -8.42 16.18
C LEU A 345 -16.94 -9.57 15.32
N VAL A 346 -15.63 -9.58 15.05
CA VAL A 346 -14.94 -10.56 14.20
C VAL A 346 -13.75 -11.16 14.94
N GLY A 347 -13.64 -12.49 15.00
CA GLY A 347 -12.64 -13.20 15.83
C GLY A 347 -12.07 -14.47 15.24
#